data_AF-A0A931W6Z5-F1
#
_entry.id   AF-A0A931W6Z5-F1
#
_cell.length_a   1.000
_cell.length_b   1.000
_cell.length_c   1.000
_cell.angle_alpha   90.00
_cell.angle_beta   90.00
_cell.angle_gamma   90.00
#
_symmetry.space_group_name_H-M   'P 1'
#
loop_
_entity.id
_entity.type
_entity.pdbx_description
1 polymer ?
#
loop_
_entity_poly.entity_id
_entity_poly.type
_entity_poly.pdbx_seq_one_letter_code
_entity_poly.pdbx_strand_id
1 'polypeptide(L)'
;MVVSGGSTKPFLSDMLFTEVLLALQDRKDCYIAAREVTSTVIGKLLKPPAEPVIEAKQISQTAAKVLKRLDRRAWLRYLAEHPSLQQTGIRK
;
A
#
# COMPACT_ATOMS: atom_id res chain seq x y z
N MET A 1 -1.57 -12.76 8.51
CA MET A 1 -1.60 -11.72 9.57
C MET A 1 -0.60 -10.62 9.23
N VAL A 2 -0.60 -9.47 9.94
CA VAL A 2 0.38 -8.39 9.73
C VAL A 2 1.29 -8.21 10.94
N VAL A 3 2.59 -8.12 10.72
CA VAL A 3 3.55 -7.74 11.78
C VAL A 3 3.75 -6.22 11.78
N SER A 4 3.54 -5.61 12.94
CA SER A 4 3.79 -4.19 13.19
C SER A 4 4.26 -4.00 14.64
N GLY A 5 5.41 -3.33 14.82
CA GLY A 5 5.96 -3.02 16.15
C GLY A 5 6.25 -4.24 17.03
N GLY A 6 6.65 -5.36 16.44
CA GLY A 6 6.93 -6.62 17.17
C GLY A 6 5.68 -7.43 17.56
N SER A 7 4.49 -6.99 17.17
CA SER A 7 3.23 -7.70 17.43
C SER A 7 2.55 -8.12 16.12
N THR A 8 1.85 -9.25 16.17
CA THR A 8 1.06 -9.75 15.05
C THR A 8 -0.41 -9.36 15.22
N LYS A 9 -0.98 -8.71 14.21
CA LYS A 9 -2.36 -8.21 14.20
C LYS A 9 -3.11 -8.71 12.96
N PRO A 10 -4.46 -8.74 12.96
CA PRO A 10 -5.21 -9.02 11.75
C PRO A 10 -4.91 -7.98 10.66
N PHE A 11 -4.90 -8.42 9.40
CA PHE A 11 -4.85 -7.50 8.26
C PHE A 11 -6.22 -6.84 8.12
N LEU A 12 -6.26 -5.51 8.17
CA LEU A 12 -7.49 -4.73 8.02
C LEU A 12 -7.51 -4.08 6.63
N SER A 13 -8.28 -4.65 5.71
CA SER A 13 -8.40 -4.15 4.33
C SER A 13 -8.90 -2.70 4.28
N ASP A 14 -9.73 -2.29 5.23
CA ASP A 14 -10.32 -0.95 5.28
C ASP A 14 -9.29 0.14 5.62
N MET A 15 -8.25 -0.21 6.40
CA MET A 15 -7.13 0.70 6.64
C MET A 15 -6.36 0.96 5.34
N LEU A 16 -6.01 -0.11 4.61
CA LEU A 16 -5.35 0.02 3.31
C LEU A 16 -6.22 0.78 2.31
N PHE A 17 -7.54 0.52 2.28
CA PHE A 17 -8.47 1.26 1.44
C PHE A 17 -8.47 2.76 1.75
N THR A 18 -8.50 3.13 3.03
CA THR A 18 -8.51 4.53 3.45
C THR A 18 -7.23 5.25 3.04
N GLU A 19 -6.06 4.64 3.24
CA GLU A 19 -4.77 5.23 2.81
C GLU A 19 -4.72 5.43 1.28
N VAL A 20 -5.18 4.42 0.53
CA VAL A 20 -5.23 4.49 -0.95
C VAL A 20 -6.23 5.55 -1.42
N LEU A 21 -7.38 5.66 -0.77
CA LEU A 21 -8.40 6.66 -1.08
C LEU A 21 -7.86 8.08 -0.85
N LEU A 22 -7.18 8.33 0.27
CA LEU A 22 -6.53 9.62 0.55
C LEU A 22 -5.46 9.95 -0.50
N ALA A 23 -4.68 8.96 -0.94
CA ALA A 23 -3.71 9.16 -2.01
C ALA A 23 -4.38 9.54 -3.35
N LEU A 24 -5.55 8.96 -3.64
CA LEU A 24 -6.32 9.18 -4.87
C LEU A 24 -7.36 10.31 -4.77
N GLN A 25 -7.40 11.07 -3.67
CA GLN A 25 -8.50 12.01 -3.36
C GLN A 25 -8.80 13.06 -4.43
N ASP A 26 -7.84 13.38 -5.30
CA ASP A 26 -8.04 14.36 -6.38
C ASP A 26 -8.73 13.78 -7.63
N ARG A 27 -8.90 12.46 -7.70
CA ARG A 27 -9.58 11.80 -8.82
C ARG A 27 -11.09 11.92 -8.67
N LYS A 28 -11.79 12.11 -9.79
CA LYS A 28 -13.26 12.10 -9.82
C LYS A 28 -13.85 10.74 -9.45
N ASP A 29 -13.15 9.67 -9.80
CA ASP A 29 -13.53 8.27 -9.57
C ASP A 29 -12.79 7.65 -8.37
N CYS A 30 -12.32 8.46 -7.42
CA CYS A 30 -11.40 8.06 -6.36
C CYS A 30 -11.87 6.85 -5.54
N TYR A 31 -13.16 6.74 -5.22
CA TYR A 31 -13.71 5.60 -4.47
C TYR A 31 -13.60 4.27 -5.23
N ILE A 32 -13.95 4.28 -6.53
CA ILE A 32 -13.90 3.09 -7.38
C ILE A 32 -12.43 2.70 -7.59
N ALA A 33 -11.61 3.67 -7.99
CA ALA A 33 -10.18 3.47 -8.20
C ALA A 33 -9.48 2.95 -6.94
N ALA A 34 -9.83 3.47 -5.75
CA ALA A 34 -9.26 2.99 -4.49
C ALA A 34 -9.65 1.53 -4.21
N ARG A 35 -10.91 1.12 -4.46
CA ARG A 35 -11.33 -0.28 -4.30
C ARG A 35 -10.55 -1.23 -5.22
N GLU A 36 -10.36 -0.84 -6.48
CA GLU A 36 -9.61 -1.63 -7.45
C GLU A 36 -8.12 -1.74 -7.07
N VAL A 37 -7.51 -0.64 -6.66
CA VAL A 37 -6.12 -0.60 -6.19
C VAL A 37 -5.96 -1.48 -4.96
N THR A 38 -6.83 -1.35 -3.94
CA THR A 38 -6.78 -2.17 -2.73
C THR A 38 -6.92 -3.66 -3.08
N SER A 39 -7.87 -4.02 -3.93
CA SER A 39 -8.06 -5.41 -4.38
C SER A 39 -6.82 -5.94 -5.10
N THR A 40 -6.20 -5.13 -5.95
CA THR A 40 -4.96 -5.46 -6.65
C THR A 40 -3.79 -5.66 -5.69
N VAL A 41 -3.66 -4.82 -4.67
CA VAL A 41 -2.62 -4.94 -3.64
C VAL A 41 -2.79 -6.24 -2.86
N ILE A 42 -4.01 -6.53 -2.38
CA ILE A 42 -4.32 -7.77 -1.67
C ILE A 42 -4.03 -8.99 -2.55
N GLY A 43 -4.48 -8.97 -3.80
CA GLY A 43 -4.22 -10.06 -4.75
C GLY A 43 -2.74 -10.31 -4.99
N LYS A 44 -1.90 -9.27 -4.97
CA LYS A 44 -0.44 -9.41 -5.06
C LYS A 44 0.20 -9.97 -3.79
N LEU A 45 -0.28 -9.54 -2.62
CA LEU A 45 0.23 -10.01 -1.32
C LEU A 45 -0.12 -11.48 -1.07
N LEU A 46 -1.27 -11.93 -1.57
CA LEU A 46 -1.74 -13.32 -1.42
C LEU A 46 -1.31 -14.25 -2.56
N LYS A 47 -0.54 -13.75 -3.54
CA LYS A 47 -0.09 -14.57 -4.67
C LYS A 47 0.95 -15.60 -4.19
N PRO A 48 0.81 -16.90 -4.54
CA PRO A 48 1.76 -17.92 -4.14
C PRO A 48 3.19 -17.70 -4.68
N PRO A 49 4.24 -18.08 -3.91
CA PRO A 49 4.18 -18.56 -2.53
C PRO A 49 3.93 -17.38 -1.57
N ALA A 50 2.79 -17.40 -0.88
CA ALA A 50 2.40 -16.34 0.05
C ALA A 50 2.89 -16.70 1.45
N GLU A 51 3.54 -15.76 2.11
CA GLU A 51 3.93 -15.92 3.51
C GLU A 51 2.69 -15.87 4.41
N PRO A 52 2.60 -16.71 5.46
CA PRO A 52 1.46 -16.69 6.39
C PRO A 52 1.37 -15.37 7.19
N VAL A 53 2.48 -14.65 7.26
CA VAL A 53 2.66 -13.39 7.95
C VAL A 53 3.24 -12.38 6.98
N ILE A 54 2.59 -11.23 6.86
CA ILE A 54 2.97 -10.13 5.96
C ILE A 54 3.50 -9.00 6.84
N GLU A 55 4.62 -8.39 6.47
CA GLU A 55 5.10 -7.18 7.15
C GLU A 55 4.31 -5.95 6.72
N ALA A 56 4.07 -5.01 7.63
CA ALA A 56 3.47 -3.72 7.28
C ALA A 56 4.23 -3.02 6.13
N LYS A 57 5.57 -3.15 6.11
CA LYS A 57 6.42 -2.61 5.05
C LYS A 57 6.14 -3.24 3.68
N GLN A 58 5.86 -4.55 3.62
CA GLN A 58 5.51 -5.23 2.36
C GLN A 58 4.18 -4.70 1.80
N ILE A 59 3.20 -4.39 2.67
CA ILE A 59 1.92 -3.79 2.28
C ILE A 59 2.17 -2.42 1.65
N SER A 60 2.84 -1.51 2.37
CA SER A 60 3.13 -0.16 1.87
C SER A 60 3.94 -0.18 0.57
N GLN A 61 4.92 -1.07 0.45
CA GLN A 61 5.71 -1.23 -0.78
C GLN A 61 4.85 -1.73 -1.95
N THR A 62 3.94 -2.67 -1.69
CA THR A 62 3.07 -3.22 -2.74
C THR A 62 2.05 -2.19 -3.20
N ALA A 63 1.44 -1.45 -2.26
CA ALA A 63 0.57 -0.31 -2.56
C ALA A 63 1.28 0.75 -3.39
N ALA A 64 2.48 1.19 -2.97
CA ALA A 64 3.26 2.16 -3.71
C ALA A 64 3.63 1.65 -5.13
N LYS A 65 3.98 0.37 -5.30
CA LYS A 65 4.25 -0.23 -6.62
C LYS A 65 3.00 -0.24 -7.52
N VAL A 66 1.82 -0.50 -6.97
CA VAL A 66 0.56 -0.47 -7.72
C VAL A 66 0.22 0.97 -8.12
N LEU A 67 0.25 1.91 -7.17
CA LEU A 67 0.00 3.32 -7.42
C LEU A 67 0.98 3.89 -8.45
N LYS A 68 2.28 3.58 -8.36
CA LYS A 68 3.30 4.05 -9.32
C LYS A 68 2.98 3.68 -10.77
N ARG A 69 2.30 2.56 -11.00
CA ARG A 69 1.90 2.09 -12.34
C ARG A 69 0.61 2.73 -12.84
N LEU A 70 -0.29 3.12 -11.94
CA LEU A 70 -1.64 3.56 -12.28
C LEU A 70 -1.80 5.08 -12.22
N ASP A 71 -1.23 5.71 -11.19
CA ASP A 71 -1.36 7.14 -10.94
C ASP A 71 -0.11 7.67 -10.23
N ARG A 72 0.73 8.38 -10.99
CA ARG A 72 1.99 8.95 -10.49
C ARG A 72 1.77 9.98 -9.39
N ARG A 73 0.69 10.77 -9.44
CA ARG A 73 0.40 11.80 -8.45
C ARG A 73 -0.03 11.18 -7.13
N ALA A 74 -0.90 10.18 -7.18
CA ALA A 74 -1.29 9.41 -6.01
C ALA A 74 -0.11 8.66 -5.40
N TRP A 75 0.78 8.10 -6.23
CA TRP A 75 2.02 7.49 -5.75
C TRP A 75 2.92 8.47 -4.99
N LEU A 76 3.12 9.69 -5.50
CA LEU A 76 3.94 10.71 -4.81
C LEU A 76 3.33 11.11 -3.45
N ARG A 77 2.01 11.29 -3.39
CA ARG A 77 1.32 11.56 -2.12
C ARG A 77 1.45 10.40 -1.16
N TYR A 78 1.20 9.18 -1.62
CA TYR A 78 1.34 7.98 -0.80
C TYR A 78 2.76 7.85 -0.23
N LEU A 79 3.80 8.14 -1.03
CA LEU A 79 5.18 8.16 -0.55
C LEU A 79 5.44 9.23 0.51
N ALA A 80 4.87 10.43 0.37
CA ALA A 80 5.03 11.51 1.33
C ALA A 80 4.49 11.13 2.72
N GLU A 81 3.37 10.40 2.75
CA GLU A 81 2.71 9.95 3.99
C GLU A 81 3.30 8.66 4.60
N HIS A 82 4.22 7.98 3.89
CA HIS A 82 4.80 6.70 4.33
C HIS A 82 6.33 6.80 4.50
N PRO A 83 6.82 7.20 5.70
CA PRO A 83 8.25 7.33 5.99
C PRO A 83 9.05 6.04 5.73
N SER A 84 8.44 4.86 5.92
CA SER A 84 9.04 3.55 5.67
C SER A 84 9.47 3.33 4.21
N LEU A 85 8.93 4.12 3.29
CA LEU A 85 9.23 4.06 1.85
C LEU A 85 10.25 5.11 1.40
N GLN A 86 10.52 6.13 2.23
CA GLN A 86 11.41 7.24 1.89
C GLN A 86 12.90 6.90 2.03
N GLN A 87 13.25 5.80 2.69
CA GLN A 87 14.64 5.42 3.00
C GLN A 87 15.45 4.82 1.82
N THR A 88 15.03 4.99 0.56
CA THR A 88 15.78 4.45 -0.60
C THR A 88 16.80 5.45 -1.18
N GLY A 89 17.33 6.35 -0.35
CA GLY A 89 18.34 7.32 -0.76
C GLY A 89 19.27 7.67 0.40
N ILE A 90 20.33 6.87 0.57
CA ILE A 90 21.73 7.22 0.91
C ILE A 90 22.48 5.87 0.93
N ARG A 91 22.99 5.46 -0.23
CA ARG A 91 24.26 4.72 -0.41
C ARG A 91 24.68 4.96 -1.87
N LYS A 92 25.49 6.00 -2.07
CA LYS A 92 26.54 5.99 -3.08
C LYS A 92 27.76 5.34 -2.44
#